data_AF-A0A8G2F4H5-F1
#
_entry.id   AF-A0A8G2F4H5-F1
#
_cell.length_a   1.000
_cell.length_b   1.000
_cell.length_c   1.000
_cell.angle_alpha   90.00
_cell.angle_beta   90.00
_cell.angle_gamma   90.00
#
_symmetry.space_group_name_H-M   'P 1'
#
loop_
_entity.id
_entity.type
_entity.pdbx_description
1 polymer ?
#
loop_
_entity_poly.entity_id
_entity_poly.type
_entity_poly.pdbx_seq_one_letter_code
_entity_poly.pdbx_strand_id
1 'polypeptide(L)'
;MNDKAWPRIVPFALFMAVIGLEEGLRFMDGKAWIAVQDSTFALLYPLRPLVAVIALFLCRRAYTELRWADLKRRGQTVGSIALGLAVFALWINMDWTFGALSEPPGFNPGVFSNPDLRLAMTVVRIGSAVLIVPIMEEIFWRSFILRYVINPDFAKVPLGTFTWISFLVGAVLFGLAHHFILAGIMAGMAYSWLLYRTRSLAHCVLAHAVTNLALAAFVLNTEKWWFW
;
A
#
# COMPACT_ATOMS: atom_id res chain seq x y z
N MET A 1 -3.79 22.45 11.48
CA MET A 1 -4.20 21.19 10.80
C MET A 1 -3.15 20.10 10.94
N ASN A 2 -1.86 20.44 10.95
CA ASN A 2 -0.75 19.48 10.90
C ASN A 2 -0.74 18.49 12.07
N ASP A 3 -1.22 18.89 13.25
CA ASP A 3 -1.24 18.04 14.45
C ASP A 3 -2.44 17.09 14.50
N LYS A 4 -3.41 17.25 13.58
CA LYS A 4 -4.59 16.37 13.54
C LYS A 4 -4.22 15.03 12.91
N ALA A 5 -4.76 13.94 13.47
CA ALA A 5 -4.53 12.59 12.96
C ALA A 5 -5.33 12.30 11.67
N TRP A 6 -6.58 12.79 11.60
CA TRP A 6 -7.51 12.45 10.52
C TRP A 6 -6.97 12.67 9.09
N PRO A 7 -6.16 13.68 8.75
CA PRO A 7 -5.62 13.82 7.39
C PRO A 7 -4.74 12.63 6.97
N ARG A 8 -4.11 11.95 7.94
CA ARG A 8 -3.26 10.77 7.70
C ARG A 8 -4.04 9.47 7.65
N ILE A 9 -5.29 9.50 8.12
CA ILE A 9 -6.18 8.35 8.20
C ILE A 9 -7.13 8.31 7.00
N VAL A 10 -7.73 9.45 6.65
CA VAL A 10 -8.83 9.53 5.68
C VAL A 10 -8.49 8.90 4.31
N PRO A 11 -7.31 9.17 3.69
CA PRO A 11 -6.99 8.55 2.41
C PRO A 11 -6.99 7.01 2.47
N PHE A 12 -6.35 6.45 3.49
CA PHE A 12 -6.29 5.01 3.71
C PHE A 12 -7.66 4.43 4.06
N ALA A 13 -8.40 5.08 4.97
CA ALA A 13 -9.72 4.63 5.37
C ALA A 13 -10.73 4.63 4.20
N LEU A 14 -10.69 5.65 3.33
CA LEU A 14 -11.54 5.69 2.14
C LEU A 14 -11.16 4.60 1.14
N PHE A 15 -9.86 4.37 0.92
CA PHE A 15 -9.40 3.28 0.06
C PHE A 15 -9.88 1.91 0.58
N MET A 16 -9.72 1.65 1.88
CA MET A 16 -10.19 0.43 2.53
C MET A 16 -11.71 0.31 2.53
N ALA A 17 -12.45 1.42 2.65
CA ALA A 17 -13.92 1.41 2.58
C ALA A 17 -14.42 0.97 1.20
N VAL A 18 -13.76 1.42 0.12
CA VAL A 18 -14.10 0.95 -1.24
C VAL A 18 -13.76 -0.53 -1.41
N ILE A 19 -12.65 -1.02 -0.85
CA ILE A 19 -12.33 -2.46 -0.82
C ILE A 19 -13.42 -3.24 -0.08
N GLY A 20 -13.79 -2.80 1.12
CA GLY A 20 -14.82 -3.47 1.93
C GLY A 20 -16.19 -3.49 1.26
N LEU A 21 -16.56 -2.41 0.55
CA LEU A 21 -17.77 -2.38 -0.26
C LEU A 21 -17.73 -3.40 -1.40
N GLU A 22 -16.60 -3.49 -2.11
CA GLU A 22 -16.44 -4.47 -3.19
C GLU A 22 -16.49 -5.90 -2.66
N GLU A 23 -15.82 -6.19 -1.55
CA GLU A 23 -15.84 -7.51 -0.92
C GLU A 23 -17.24 -7.88 -0.41
N GLY A 24 -17.98 -6.90 0.12
CA GLY A 24 -19.39 -7.07 0.47
C GLY A 24 -20.26 -7.44 -0.73
N LEU A 25 -20.04 -6.78 -1.89
CA LEU A 25 -20.72 -7.12 -3.13
C LEU A 25 -20.34 -8.53 -3.63
N ARG A 26 -19.06 -8.91 -3.56
CA ARG A 26 -18.59 -10.27 -3.91
C ARG A 26 -19.20 -11.33 -3.00
N PHE A 27 -19.32 -11.04 -1.70
CA PHE A 27 -19.98 -11.94 -0.76
C PHE A 27 -21.47 -12.15 -1.11
N MET A 28 -22.18 -11.08 -1.47
CA MET A 28 -23.59 -11.17 -1.88
C MET A 28 -23.75 -11.94 -3.20
N ASP A 29 -22.83 -11.76 -4.15
CA ASP A 29 -22.78 -12.50 -5.42
C ASP A 29 -22.51 -14.00 -5.18
N GLY A 30 -21.54 -14.33 -4.33
CA GLY A 30 -21.26 -15.71 -3.92
C GLY A 30 -22.40 -16.40 -3.15
N LYS A 31 -23.34 -15.61 -2.58
CA LYS A 31 -24.59 -16.10 -1.98
C LYS A 31 -25.76 -16.17 -2.98
N ALA A 32 -25.52 -15.84 -4.25
CA ALA A 32 -26.51 -15.71 -5.31
C ALA A 32 -27.66 -14.74 -4.98
N TRP A 33 -27.41 -13.73 -4.13
CA TRP A 33 -28.38 -12.66 -3.83
C TRP A 33 -28.41 -11.59 -4.92
N ILE A 34 -27.28 -11.41 -5.58
CA ILE A 34 -27.09 -10.57 -6.76
C ILE A 34 -26.33 -11.40 -7.81
N ALA A 35 -26.41 -11.01 -9.08
CA ALA A 35 -25.62 -11.59 -10.15
C ALA A 35 -24.80 -10.48 -10.80
N VAL A 36 -23.51 -10.41 -10.49
CA VAL A 36 -22.60 -9.38 -10.97
C VAL A 36 -21.49 -10.03 -11.78
N GLN A 37 -21.28 -9.58 -13.02
CA GLN A 37 -20.19 -10.10 -13.85
C GLN A 37 -18.83 -9.69 -13.27
N ASP A 38 -17.82 -10.56 -13.38
CA ASP A 38 -16.45 -10.27 -12.93
C ASP A 38 -15.85 -8.98 -13.52
N SER A 39 -16.22 -8.68 -14.77
CA SER A 39 -15.85 -7.44 -15.46
C SER A 39 -16.36 -6.18 -14.75
N THR A 40 -17.52 -6.26 -14.08
CA THR A 40 -18.12 -5.16 -13.32
C THR A 40 -17.29 -4.86 -12.08
N PHE A 41 -16.84 -5.88 -11.36
CA PHE A 41 -15.93 -5.68 -10.22
C PHE A 41 -14.59 -5.08 -10.67
N ALA A 42 -14.05 -5.54 -11.80
CA ALA A 42 -12.84 -4.96 -12.35
C ALA A 42 -13.00 -3.47 -12.71
N LEU A 43 -14.18 -3.06 -13.21
CA LEU A 43 -14.49 -1.66 -13.52
C LEU A 43 -14.66 -0.77 -12.27
N LEU A 44 -14.92 -1.33 -11.09
CA LEU A 44 -14.97 -0.59 -9.83
C LEU A 44 -13.59 -0.24 -9.29
N TYR A 45 -12.53 -0.95 -9.73
CA TYR A 45 -11.18 -0.74 -9.24
C TYR A 45 -10.73 0.73 -9.21
N PRO A 46 -10.95 1.56 -10.25
CA PRO A 46 -10.46 2.95 -10.27
C PRO A 46 -11.05 3.82 -9.17
N LEU A 47 -12.17 3.42 -8.55
CA LEU A 47 -12.77 4.17 -7.43
C LEU A 47 -11.83 4.24 -6.23
N ARG A 48 -11.09 3.15 -5.93
CA ARG A 48 -10.17 3.07 -4.79
C ARG A 48 -9.05 4.13 -4.88
N PRO A 49 -8.21 4.17 -5.94
CA PRO A 49 -7.20 5.21 -6.09
C PRO A 49 -7.81 6.61 -6.24
N LEU A 50 -8.98 6.74 -6.87
CA LEU A 50 -9.62 8.04 -7.06
C LEU A 50 -9.97 8.70 -5.72
N VAL A 51 -10.65 7.99 -4.81
CA VAL A 51 -11.01 8.55 -3.50
C VAL A 51 -9.77 8.86 -2.66
N ALA A 52 -8.73 8.01 -2.75
CA ALA A 52 -7.47 8.24 -2.07
C ALA A 52 -6.74 9.47 -2.60
N VAL A 53 -6.65 9.67 -3.92
CA VAL A 53 -6.02 10.86 -4.53
C VAL A 53 -6.76 12.14 -4.17
N ILE A 54 -8.09 12.13 -4.23
CA ILE A 54 -8.90 13.30 -3.83
C ILE A 54 -8.60 13.64 -2.36
N ALA A 55 -8.64 12.64 -1.47
CA ALA A 55 -8.33 12.84 -0.05
C ALA A 55 -6.91 13.34 0.19
N LEU A 56 -5.90 12.73 -0.47
CA LEU A 56 -4.50 13.16 -0.41
C LEU A 56 -4.34 14.61 -0.88
N PHE A 57 -4.99 14.99 -1.98
CA PHE A 57 -4.91 16.33 -2.53
C PHE A 57 -5.57 17.37 -1.62
N LEU A 58 -6.77 17.09 -1.10
CA LEU A 58 -7.47 17.99 -0.17
C LEU A 58 -6.69 18.16 1.14
N CYS A 59 -6.06 17.09 1.61
CA CYS A 59 -5.29 17.06 2.86
C CYS A 59 -3.80 17.44 2.70
N ARG A 60 -3.33 17.74 1.48
CA ARG A 60 -1.89 17.88 1.16
C ARG A 60 -1.09 18.82 2.07
N ARG A 61 -1.73 19.87 2.60
CA ARG A 61 -1.09 20.84 3.51
C ARG A 61 -0.78 20.27 4.88
N ALA A 62 -1.40 19.16 5.28
CA ALA A 62 -1.17 18.51 6.57
C ALA A 62 0.07 17.61 6.59
N TYR A 63 0.61 17.23 5.41
CA TYR A 63 1.72 16.27 5.28
C TYR A 63 3.09 16.94 5.34
N THR A 64 3.36 17.71 6.40
CA THR A 64 4.61 18.46 6.55
C THR A 64 5.86 17.59 6.63
N GLU A 65 5.70 16.34 7.08
CA GLU A 65 6.75 15.34 7.15
C GLU A 65 7.15 14.74 5.78
N LEU A 66 6.30 14.86 4.76
CA LEU A 66 6.58 14.34 3.42
C LEU A 66 7.40 15.36 2.63
N ARG A 67 8.73 15.31 2.81
CA ARG A 67 9.66 16.24 2.17
C ARG A 67 10.40 15.57 1.03
N TRP A 68 9.94 15.80 -0.20
CA TRP A 68 10.58 15.25 -1.41
C TRP A 68 12.04 15.67 -1.60
N ALA A 69 12.45 16.80 -1.01
CA ALA A 69 13.84 17.24 -1.01
C ALA A 69 14.80 16.24 -0.31
N ASP A 70 14.29 15.36 0.56
CA ASP A 70 15.10 14.32 1.21
C ASP A 70 15.72 13.36 0.19
N LEU A 71 15.04 13.10 -0.94
CA LEU A 71 15.53 12.26 -2.03
C LEU A 71 16.77 12.80 -2.76
N LYS A 72 17.18 14.05 -2.49
CA LYS A 72 18.45 14.59 -2.99
C LYS A 72 19.67 13.91 -2.33
N ARG A 73 19.47 13.24 -1.19
CA ARG A 73 20.52 12.48 -0.48
C ARG A 73 20.82 11.17 -1.21
N ARG A 74 21.67 11.25 -2.26
CA ARG A 74 21.96 10.15 -3.20
C ARG A 74 22.20 8.79 -2.54
N GLY A 75 23.03 8.73 -1.49
CA GLY A 75 23.31 7.46 -0.79
C GLY A 75 22.06 6.83 -0.14
N GLN A 76 21.20 7.65 0.47
CA GLN A 76 19.93 7.19 1.04
C GLN A 76 18.93 6.81 -0.06
N THR A 77 18.92 7.54 -1.17
CA THR A 77 18.06 7.25 -2.34
C THR A 77 18.42 5.91 -2.95
N VAL A 78 19.70 5.66 -3.22
CA VAL A 78 20.17 4.36 -3.73
C VAL A 78 19.86 3.25 -2.73
N GLY A 79 20.10 3.47 -1.43
CA GLY A 79 19.75 2.50 -0.39
C GLY A 79 18.24 2.21 -0.31
N SER A 80 17.38 3.21 -0.55
CA SER A 80 15.92 3.04 -0.58
C SER A 80 15.47 2.21 -1.78
N ILE A 81 16.06 2.45 -2.96
CA ILE A 81 15.79 1.66 -4.17
C ILE A 81 16.24 0.20 -3.96
N ALA A 82 17.47 0.01 -3.45
CA ALA A 82 17.99 -1.33 -3.16
C ALA A 82 17.12 -2.08 -2.14
N LEU A 83 16.67 -1.40 -1.08
CA LEU A 83 15.74 -2.00 -0.12
C LEU A 83 14.41 -2.35 -0.76
N GLY A 84 13.85 -1.47 -1.61
CA GLY A 84 12.61 -1.73 -2.33
C GLY A 84 12.69 -2.99 -3.21
N LEU A 85 13.80 -3.17 -3.93
CA LEU A 85 14.07 -4.37 -4.73
C LEU A 85 14.26 -5.62 -3.86
N ALA A 86 14.94 -5.48 -2.72
CA ALA A 86 15.10 -6.59 -1.77
C ALA A 86 13.76 -7.02 -1.16
N VAL A 87 12.90 -6.07 -0.77
CA VAL A 87 11.55 -6.37 -0.29
C VAL A 87 10.73 -7.06 -1.38
N PHE A 88 10.81 -6.60 -2.64
CA PHE A 88 10.16 -7.29 -3.77
C PHE A 88 10.65 -8.74 -3.92
N ALA A 89 11.97 -8.95 -3.92
CA ALA A 89 12.55 -10.28 -4.07
C ALA A 89 12.12 -11.21 -2.93
N LEU A 90 12.08 -10.71 -1.70
CA LEU A 90 11.56 -11.47 -0.56
C LEU A 90 10.06 -11.75 -0.75
N TRP A 91 9.27 -10.74 -1.10
CA TRP A 91 7.81 -10.84 -1.25
C TRP A 91 7.38 -11.98 -2.19
N ILE A 92 8.02 -12.11 -3.35
CA ILE A 92 7.64 -13.14 -4.34
C ILE A 92 8.12 -14.56 -3.96
N ASN A 93 9.06 -14.68 -3.02
CA ASN A 93 9.63 -15.96 -2.56
C ASN A 93 9.08 -16.36 -1.18
N MET A 94 8.03 -15.68 -0.73
CA MET A 94 7.50 -15.79 0.61
C MET A 94 6.07 -16.36 0.52
N ASP A 95 5.88 -17.62 0.90
CA ASP A 95 4.58 -18.32 0.99
C ASP A 95 3.92 -18.09 2.36
N TRP A 96 2.89 -17.23 2.48
CA TRP A 96 2.44 -16.83 3.84
C TRP A 96 0.97 -16.45 4.00
N THR A 97 0.14 -17.48 4.11
CA THR A 97 -0.99 -17.48 5.04
C THR A 97 -0.74 -18.56 6.08
N PHE A 98 -1.22 -18.39 7.31
CA PHE A 98 -1.22 -19.44 8.33
C PHE A 98 -2.15 -20.58 7.86
N GLY A 99 -1.66 -21.46 6.98
CA GLY A 99 -2.37 -22.63 6.51
C GLY A 99 -3.47 -22.43 5.45
N ALA A 100 -3.50 -21.31 4.70
CA ALA A 100 -4.44 -21.23 3.57
C ALA A 100 -3.83 -21.91 2.33
N LEU A 101 -4.50 -22.96 1.87
CA LEU A 101 -4.13 -23.85 0.77
C LEU A 101 -4.43 -23.26 -0.62
N SER A 102 -4.84 -21.99 -0.73
CA SER A 102 -5.27 -21.38 -1.98
C SER A 102 -4.69 -19.98 -2.17
N GLU A 103 -4.18 -19.72 -3.37
CA GLU A 103 -3.73 -18.41 -3.83
C GLU A 103 -4.89 -17.39 -3.70
N PRO A 104 -4.61 -16.16 -3.23
CA PRO A 104 -5.64 -15.12 -3.16
C PRO A 104 -6.13 -14.76 -4.57
N PRO A 105 -7.39 -14.31 -4.71
CA PRO A 105 -7.93 -13.90 -6.00
C PRO A 105 -7.12 -12.71 -6.54
N GLY A 106 -6.52 -12.92 -7.71
CA GLY A 106 -5.75 -11.91 -8.42
C GLY A 106 -6.54 -11.22 -9.52
N PHE A 107 -6.00 -10.14 -10.07
CA PHE A 107 -6.55 -9.51 -11.26
C PHE A 107 -5.85 -9.93 -12.55
N ASN A 108 -6.58 -10.64 -13.41
CA ASN A 108 -6.17 -10.92 -14.78
C ASN A 108 -6.77 -9.87 -15.75
N PRO A 109 -5.96 -9.02 -16.41
CA PRO A 109 -6.44 -8.07 -17.41
C PRO A 109 -7.18 -8.72 -18.60
N GLY A 110 -6.95 -10.01 -18.85
CA GLY A 110 -7.62 -10.81 -19.87
C GLY A 110 -9.15 -10.88 -19.76
N VAL A 111 -9.72 -10.49 -18.60
CA VAL A 111 -11.18 -10.33 -18.42
C VAL A 111 -11.78 -9.30 -19.39
N PHE A 112 -10.98 -8.34 -19.86
CA PHE A 112 -11.41 -7.34 -20.82
C PHE A 112 -11.07 -7.76 -22.25
N SER A 113 -12.09 -8.04 -23.07
CA SER A 113 -11.92 -8.35 -24.49
C SER A 113 -11.46 -7.14 -25.32
N ASN A 114 -11.87 -5.93 -24.93
CA ASN A 114 -11.45 -4.68 -25.56
C ASN A 114 -9.98 -4.35 -25.20
N PRO A 115 -9.06 -4.23 -26.18
CA PRO A 115 -7.65 -3.95 -25.93
C PRO A 115 -7.38 -2.59 -25.26
N ASP A 116 -8.13 -1.55 -25.64
CA ASP A 116 -7.95 -0.19 -25.10
C ASP A 116 -8.36 -0.14 -23.63
N LEU A 117 -9.49 -0.77 -23.29
CA LEU A 117 -9.95 -0.87 -21.90
C LEU A 117 -8.99 -1.72 -21.05
N ARG A 118 -8.48 -2.82 -21.60
CA ARG A 118 -7.47 -3.66 -20.94
C ARG A 118 -6.21 -2.86 -20.61
N LEU A 119 -5.71 -2.09 -21.58
CA LEU A 119 -4.54 -1.23 -21.40
C LEU A 119 -4.82 -0.13 -20.38
N ALA A 120 -5.96 0.55 -20.48
CA ALA A 120 -6.36 1.60 -19.54
C ALA A 120 -6.42 1.09 -18.10
N MET A 121 -7.06 -0.06 -17.87
CA MET A 121 -7.17 -0.67 -16.54
C MET A 121 -5.83 -1.13 -15.98
N THR A 122 -4.96 -1.67 -16.85
CA THR A 122 -3.57 -2.01 -16.51
C THR A 122 -2.80 -0.77 -16.07
N VAL A 123 -2.86 0.32 -16.84
CA VAL A 123 -2.19 1.58 -16.52
C VAL A 123 -2.71 2.18 -15.21
N VAL A 124 -4.04 2.20 -15.01
CA VAL A 124 -4.66 2.68 -13.76
C VAL A 124 -4.18 1.87 -12.56
N ARG A 125 -4.11 0.54 -12.68
CA ARG A 125 -3.64 -0.35 -11.62
C ARG A 125 -2.16 -0.13 -11.30
N ILE A 126 -1.30 -0.01 -12.31
CA ILE A 126 0.13 0.31 -12.10
C ILE A 126 0.25 1.69 -11.44
N GLY A 127 -0.43 2.72 -11.95
CA GLY A 127 -0.38 4.06 -11.38
C GLY A 127 -0.87 4.11 -9.94
N SER A 128 -1.95 3.39 -9.63
CA SER A 128 -2.46 3.20 -8.28
C SER A 128 -1.40 2.57 -7.37
N ALA A 129 -0.87 1.40 -7.74
CA ALA A 129 0.08 0.64 -6.94
C ALA A 129 1.42 1.37 -6.75
N VAL A 130 1.91 2.09 -7.76
CA VAL A 130 3.25 2.70 -7.74
C VAL A 130 3.24 4.12 -7.19
N LEU A 131 2.18 4.90 -7.43
CA LEU A 131 2.16 6.32 -7.10
C LEU A 131 1.24 6.64 -5.92
N ILE A 132 0.07 6.02 -5.85
CA ILE A 132 -0.99 6.41 -4.91
C ILE A 132 -0.86 5.64 -3.61
N VAL A 133 -0.83 4.31 -3.72
CA VAL A 133 -0.75 3.38 -2.57
C VAL A 133 0.46 3.70 -1.68
N PRO A 134 1.70 3.86 -2.19
CA PRO A 134 2.86 4.11 -1.33
C PRO A 134 2.75 5.44 -0.58
N ILE A 135 2.21 6.49 -1.21
CA ILE A 135 2.03 7.79 -0.54
C ILE A 135 1.00 7.65 0.58
N MET A 136 -0.17 7.10 0.26
CA MET A 136 -1.27 6.90 1.21
C MET A 136 -0.84 6.04 2.40
N GLU A 137 -0.24 4.88 2.11
CA GLU A 137 0.14 3.91 3.12
C GLU A 137 1.28 4.40 4.00
N GLU A 138 2.33 5.02 3.45
CA GLU A 138 3.42 5.50 4.29
C GLU A 138 2.95 6.66 5.19
N ILE A 139 2.07 7.54 4.69
CA ILE A 139 1.44 8.57 5.52
C ILE A 139 0.63 7.92 6.67
N PHE A 140 -0.13 6.87 6.40
CA PHE A 140 -0.93 6.21 7.43
C PHE A 140 -0.05 5.43 8.42
N TRP A 141 0.79 4.52 7.93
CA TRP A 141 1.56 3.61 8.76
C TRP A 141 2.73 4.31 9.46
N ARG A 142 3.58 5.01 8.72
CA ARG A 142 4.87 5.52 9.23
C ARG A 142 4.71 6.90 9.87
N SER A 143 3.84 7.73 9.30
CA SER A 143 3.56 9.04 9.88
C SER A 143 2.47 8.98 10.97
N PHE A 144 1.45 8.15 10.89
CA PHE A 144 0.44 8.08 11.96
C PHE A 144 0.64 6.89 12.92
N ILE A 145 0.44 5.65 12.49
CA ILE A 145 0.38 4.47 13.38
C ILE A 145 1.62 4.33 14.27
N LEU A 146 2.83 4.37 13.69
CA LEU A 146 4.06 4.22 14.49
C LEU A 146 4.17 5.25 15.61
N ARG A 147 3.74 6.49 15.37
CA ARG A 147 3.79 7.56 16.36
C ARG A 147 2.64 7.49 17.35
N TYR A 148 1.45 7.11 16.89
CA TYR A 148 0.25 6.99 17.70
C TYR A 148 0.37 5.89 18.76
N VAL A 149 0.99 4.75 18.41
CA VAL A 149 1.28 3.67 19.35
C VAL A 149 2.20 4.12 20.49
N ILE A 150 3.06 5.12 20.24
CA ILE A 150 3.95 5.69 21.27
C ILE A 150 3.18 6.69 22.14
N ASN A 151 2.41 7.59 21.51
CA ASN A 151 1.62 8.61 22.19
C ASN A 151 0.40 8.99 21.34
N PRO A 152 -0.83 9.00 21.90
CA PRO A 152 -2.03 9.45 21.19
C PRO A 152 -1.92 10.87 20.61
N ASP A 153 -1.19 11.76 21.27
CA ASP A 153 -0.75 13.04 20.72
C ASP A 153 0.42 12.83 19.75
N PHE A 154 0.23 11.99 18.72
CA PHE A 154 1.28 11.47 17.85
C PHE A 154 2.14 12.56 17.18
N ALA A 155 1.58 13.77 16.99
CA ALA A 155 2.28 14.92 16.44
C ALA A 155 3.45 15.41 17.32
N LYS A 156 3.39 15.17 18.64
CA LYS A 156 4.49 15.45 19.58
C LYS A 156 5.66 14.48 19.43
N VAL A 157 5.43 13.32 18.80
CA VAL A 157 6.46 12.31 18.56
C VAL A 157 7.20 12.65 17.27
N PRO A 158 8.53 12.85 17.30
CA PRO A 158 9.31 13.05 16.08
C PRO A 158 9.21 11.86 15.12
N LEU A 159 9.22 12.13 13.81
CA LEU A 159 9.24 11.08 12.79
C LEU A 159 10.52 10.23 12.93
N GLY A 160 10.36 8.91 12.97
CA GLY A 160 11.47 7.98 13.14
C GLY A 160 11.91 7.79 14.60
N THR A 161 11.10 8.20 15.58
CA THR A 161 11.28 7.79 16.99
C THR A 161 11.06 6.29 17.11
N PHE A 162 12.05 5.56 17.63
CA PHE A 162 11.98 4.11 17.79
C PHE A 162 11.47 3.72 19.18
N THR A 163 10.52 2.80 19.21
CA THR A 163 10.25 1.94 20.38
C THR A 163 9.97 0.53 19.88
N TRP A 164 10.30 -0.49 20.68
CA TRP A 164 10.02 -1.87 20.32
C TRP A 164 8.53 -2.14 20.12
N ILE A 165 7.67 -1.56 20.96
CA ILE A 165 6.22 -1.72 20.88
C ILE A 165 5.71 -1.13 19.55
N SER A 166 6.06 0.11 19.23
CA SER A 166 5.67 0.76 17.97
C SER A 166 6.12 -0.04 16.74
N PHE A 167 7.37 -0.49 16.74
CA PHE A 167 7.93 -1.26 15.63
C PHE A 167 7.20 -2.59 15.42
N LEU A 168 7.01 -3.39 16.48
CA LEU A 168 6.38 -4.70 16.39
C LEU A 168 4.89 -4.60 16.09
N VAL A 169 4.16 -3.73 16.78
CA VAL A 169 2.73 -3.50 16.54
C VAL A 169 2.51 -2.96 15.13
N GLY A 170 3.30 -1.97 14.70
CA GLY A 170 3.21 -1.42 13.35
C GLY A 170 3.46 -2.47 12.26
N ALA A 171 4.47 -3.33 12.44
CA ALA A 171 4.76 -4.41 11.49
C ALA A 171 3.63 -5.45 11.42
N VAL A 172 3.11 -5.89 12.58
CA VAL A 172 2.00 -6.87 12.63
C VAL A 172 0.74 -6.30 12.00
N LEU A 173 0.34 -5.08 12.35
CA LEU A 173 -0.84 -4.44 11.78
C LEU A 173 -0.71 -4.24 10.26
N PHE A 174 0.48 -3.86 9.78
CA PHE A 174 0.76 -3.78 8.35
C PHE A 174 0.60 -5.15 7.68
N GLY A 175 1.15 -6.21 8.27
CA GLY A 175 0.99 -7.57 7.77
C GLY A 175 -0.46 -8.03 7.69
N LEU A 176 -1.26 -7.77 8.73
CA LEU A 176 -2.69 -8.12 8.77
C LEU A 176 -3.53 -7.37 7.73
N ALA A 177 -3.04 -6.24 7.19
CA ALA A 177 -3.69 -5.53 6.10
C ALA A 177 -3.47 -6.17 4.72
N HIS A 178 -2.65 -7.23 4.64
CA HIS A 178 -2.30 -7.91 3.39
C HIS A 178 -2.73 -9.37 3.40
N HIS A 179 -3.03 -9.92 2.22
CA HIS A 179 -3.28 -11.35 2.06
C HIS A 179 -2.04 -12.19 2.41
N PHE A 180 -0.86 -11.75 1.95
CA PHE A 180 0.43 -12.37 2.30
C PHE A 180 0.93 -11.83 3.64
N ILE A 181 0.35 -12.30 4.74
CA ILE A 181 0.52 -11.69 6.07
C ILE A 181 1.99 -11.55 6.45
N LEU A 182 2.79 -12.62 6.36
CA LEU A 182 4.18 -12.56 6.83
C LEU A 182 5.12 -11.84 5.85
N ALA A 183 4.82 -11.84 4.55
CA ALA A 183 5.47 -10.94 3.59
C ALA A 183 5.16 -9.47 3.92
N GLY A 184 3.90 -9.19 4.28
CA GLY A 184 3.46 -7.89 4.80
C GLY A 184 4.19 -7.50 6.08
N ILE A 185 4.32 -8.39 7.07
CA ILE A 185 5.10 -8.12 8.29
C ILE A 185 6.55 -7.78 7.94
N MET A 186 7.17 -8.56 7.06
CA MET A 186 8.55 -8.33 6.60
C MET A 186 8.70 -6.96 5.93
N ALA A 187 7.83 -6.60 4.99
CA ALA A 187 7.82 -5.29 4.36
C ALA A 187 7.56 -4.17 5.40
N GLY A 188 6.63 -4.42 6.31
CA GLY A 188 6.31 -3.65 7.50
C GLY A 188 7.56 -3.24 8.29
N MET A 189 8.37 -4.24 8.63
CA MET A 189 9.65 -4.10 9.34
C MET A 189 10.69 -3.38 8.50
N ALA A 190 10.85 -3.75 7.23
CA ALA A 190 11.86 -3.18 6.33
C ALA A 190 11.67 -1.67 6.13
N TYR A 191 10.46 -1.22 5.82
CA TYR A 191 10.19 0.21 5.65
C TYR A 191 10.24 0.98 6.97
N SER A 192 9.85 0.36 8.09
CA SER A 192 10.01 0.98 9.42
C SER A 192 11.49 1.15 9.77
N TRP A 193 12.32 0.15 9.49
CA TRP A 193 13.77 0.26 9.62
C TRP A 193 14.33 1.39 8.75
N LEU A 194 13.90 1.50 7.49
CA LEU A 194 14.29 2.60 6.60
C LEU A 194 13.90 3.96 7.18
N LEU A 195 12.71 4.07 7.76
CA LEU A 195 12.26 5.28 8.45
C LEU A 195 13.18 5.64 9.61
N TYR A 196 13.56 4.68 10.46
CA TYR A 196 14.44 4.94 11.60
C TYR A 196 15.85 5.37 11.17
N ARG A 197 16.33 4.87 10.02
CA ARG A 197 17.66 5.21 9.49
C ARG A 197 17.69 6.56 8.78
N THR A 198 16.66 6.88 8.01
CA THR A 198 16.64 8.08 7.15
C THR A 198 15.90 9.26 7.78
N ARG A 199 15.01 8.98 8.74
CA ARG A 199 13.98 9.89 9.29
C ARG A 199 13.22 10.62 8.18
N SER A 200 12.92 9.92 7.09
CA SER A 200 12.27 10.50 5.92
C SER A 200 11.15 9.62 5.41
N LEU A 201 9.97 10.21 5.31
CA LEU A 201 8.83 9.57 4.71
C LEU A 201 9.01 9.39 3.19
N ALA A 202 9.67 10.34 2.52
CA ALA A 202 9.89 10.29 1.08
C ALA A 202 10.76 9.08 0.67
N HIS A 203 11.74 8.70 1.49
CA HIS A 203 12.54 7.49 1.27
C HIS A 203 11.72 6.20 1.42
N CYS A 204 10.80 6.16 2.40
CA CYS A 204 9.89 5.02 2.58
C CYS A 204 8.92 4.90 1.39
N VAL A 205 8.34 6.02 0.95
CA VAL A 205 7.49 6.09 -0.24
C VAL A 205 8.25 5.60 -1.48
N LEU A 206 9.50 6.03 -1.66
CA LEU A 206 10.32 5.58 -2.80
C LEU A 206 10.59 4.07 -2.75
N ALA A 207 11.01 3.53 -1.60
CA ALA A 207 11.27 2.11 -1.46
C ALA A 207 10.03 1.27 -1.77
N HIS A 208 8.88 1.67 -1.21
CA HIS A 208 7.60 1.02 -1.44
C HIS A 208 7.14 1.14 -2.90
N ALA A 209 7.25 2.32 -3.51
CA ALA A 209 6.95 2.50 -4.95
C ALA A 209 7.83 1.61 -5.85
N VAL A 210 9.12 1.46 -5.52
CA VAL A 210 10.02 0.56 -6.24
C VAL A 210 9.61 -0.90 -6.09
N THR A 211 9.24 -1.33 -4.87
CA THR A 211 8.70 -2.68 -4.63
C THR A 211 7.48 -2.93 -5.52
N ASN A 212 6.52 -2.00 -5.53
CA ASN A 212 5.27 -2.16 -6.29
C ASN A 212 5.50 -2.10 -7.80
N LEU A 213 6.45 -1.30 -8.28
CA LEU A 213 6.82 -1.25 -9.69
C LEU A 213 7.45 -2.58 -10.14
N ALA A 214 8.37 -3.12 -9.35
CA ALA A 214 8.99 -4.42 -9.61
C ALA A 214 7.95 -5.54 -9.58
N LEU A 215 7.02 -5.50 -8.62
CA LEU A 215 5.92 -6.47 -8.52
C LEU A 215 4.98 -6.39 -9.73
N ALA A 216 4.59 -5.19 -10.15
CA ALA A 216 3.76 -5.00 -11.33
C ALA A 216 4.43 -5.54 -12.61
N ALA A 217 5.72 -5.26 -12.80
CA ALA A 217 6.49 -5.79 -13.94
C ALA A 217 6.59 -7.32 -13.89
N PHE A 218 6.81 -7.89 -12.70
CA PHE A 218 6.86 -9.34 -12.50
C PHE A 218 5.53 -10.02 -12.83
N VAL A 219 4.42 -9.48 -12.32
CA VAL A 219 3.08 -10.04 -12.57
C VAL A 219 2.74 -10.00 -14.05
N LEU A 220 3.01 -8.89 -14.74
CA LEU A 220 2.72 -8.76 -16.16
C LEU A 220 3.58 -9.68 -17.04
N ASN A 221 4.78 -10.04 -16.60
CA ASN A 221 5.67 -10.94 -17.34
C ASN A 221 5.40 -12.43 -17.04
N THR A 222 4.95 -12.74 -15.83
CA THR A 222 4.78 -14.14 -15.37
C THR A 222 3.33 -14.61 -15.34
N GLU A 223 2.38 -13.70 -15.53
CA GLU A 223 0.94 -13.95 -15.41
C GLU A 223 0.50 -14.50 -14.04
N LYS A 224 1.34 -14.31 -13.02
CA LYS A 224 1.05 -14.69 -11.63
C LYS A 224 0.11 -13.68 -10.97
N TRP A 225 -1.14 -13.66 -11.43
CA TRP A 225 -2.12 -12.63 -11.09
C TRP A 225 -2.44 -12.52 -9.60
N TRP A 226 -2.25 -13.59 -8.81
CA TRP A 226 -2.48 -13.62 -7.36
C TRP A 226 -1.64 -12.61 -6.55
N PHE A 227 -0.62 -12.01 -7.16
CA PHE A 227 0.14 -10.90 -6.56
C PHE A 227 -0.49 -9.51 -6.83
N TRP A 228 -1.65 -9.41 -7.49
CA TRP A 228 -2.20 -8.14 -8.00
C TRP A 228 -3.71 -7.92 -7.82
#